data_AF-A0A068VJQ5-F1
#
_entry.id   AF-A0A068VJQ5-F1
#
_cell.length_a   1.000
_cell.length_b   1.000
_cell.length_c   1.000
_cell.angle_alpha   90.00
_cell.angle_beta   90.00
_cell.angle_gamma   90.00
#
_symmetry.space_group_name_H-M   'P 1'
#
loop_
_entity.id
_entity.type
_entity.pdbx_description
1 polymer ?
#
loop_
_entity_poly.entity_id
_entity_poly.type
_entity_poly.pdbx_seq_one_letter_code
_entity_poly.pdbx_strand_id
1 'polypeptide(L)'
;MDEPQAKRAKVTRDTDDYMPGNILEIELCNFMTFTTLFEKPGSRLNLVIGPNGSGKSSLVCSIALGLGADPQVLGRATSIGAYVKRGEESGYIKITLRGENKGEKITITRKIDVHNKSEWILNGKCLILHADNVL
;
A
#
# COMPACT_ATOMS: atom_id res chain seq x y z
N MET A 1 36.67 15.78 3.25
CA MET A 1 35.79 16.32 2.19
C MET A 1 34.38 16.03 2.66
N ASP A 2 33.69 17.04 3.20
CA ASP A 2 32.31 16.89 3.67
C ASP A 2 31.37 16.91 2.45
N GLU A 3 30.59 15.84 2.31
CA GLU A 3 29.62 15.69 1.25
C GLU A 3 28.44 16.67 1.47
N PRO A 4 27.94 17.38 0.45
CA PRO A 4 26.85 18.33 0.65
C PRO A 4 25.58 17.59 1.03
N GLN A 5 25.17 17.68 2.29
CA GLN A 5 23.92 17.12 2.77
C GLN A 5 22.76 17.83 2.05
N ALA A 6 22.08 17.11 1.15
CA ALA A 6 20.93 17.62 0.43
C ALA A 6 19.88 18.12 1.43
N LYS A 7 19.63 19.44 1.44
CA LYS A 7 18.56 20.02 2.26
C LYS A 7 17.23 19.41 1.81
N ARG A 8 16.57 18.65 2.70
CA ARG A 8 15.21 18.13 2.47
C ARG A 8 14.34 19.27 1.95
N ALA A 9 13.79 19.12 0.75
CA ALA A 9 12.85 20.09 0.21
C ALA A 9 11.72 20.33 1.23
N LYS A 10 11.36 21.59 1.46
CA LYS A 10 10.20 21.92 2.31
C LYS A 10 8.93 21.47 1.59
N VAL A 11 8.44 20.29 1.93
CA VAL A 11 7.13 19.81 1.46
C VAL A 11 6.06 20.68 2.11
N THR A 12 5.40 21.53 1.31
CA THR A 12 4.30 22.39 1.75
C THR A 12 2.97 21.65 1.63
N ARG A 13 2.10 21.79 2.63
CA ARG A 13 0.73 21.29 2.56
C ARG A 13 -0.09 22.12 1.59
N ASP A 14 -1.02 21.47 0.90
CA ASP A 14 -2.01 22.14 0.07
C ASP A 14 -3.16 22.70 0.95
N THR A 15 -4.10 23.41 0.31
CA THR A 15 -5.33 23.97 0.87
C THR A 15 -6.23 22.96 1.59
N ASP A 16 -6.16 21.69 1.23
CA ASP A 16 -6.90 20.60 1.88
C ASP A 16 -6.07 19.85 2.92
N ASP A 17 -4.91 20.41 3.30
CA ASP A 17 -3.99 19.89 4.30
C ASP A 17 -3.27 18.60 3.90
N TYR A 18 -3.51 18.03 2.72
CA TYR A 18 -2.77 16.87 2.20
C TYR A 18 -1.42 17.29 1.59
N MET A 19 -0.48 16.36 1.58
CA MET A 19 0.85 16.44 0.95
C MET A 19 1.00 15.35 -0.11
N PRO A 20 1.89 15.53 -1.09
CA PRO A 20 2.29 14.46 -2.01
C PRO A 20 2.68 13.18 -1.23
N GLY A 21 2.21 12.03 -1.71
CA GLY A 21 2.42 10.73 -1.09
C GLY A 21 1.49 10.40 0.08
N ASN A 22 0.63 11.32 0.57
CA ASN A 22 -0.39 10.94 1.54
C ASN A 22 -1.32 9.88 0.94
N ILE A 23 -1.67 8.87 1.75
CA ILE A 23 -2.72 7.91 1.40
C ILE A 23 -4.06 8.64 1.45
N LEU A 24 -4.79 8.59 0.35
CA LEU A 24 -6.15 9.11 0.21
C LEU A 24 -7.19 8.02 0.44
N GLU A 25 -6.86 6.78 0.04
CA GLU A 25 -7.79 5.67 0.06
C GLU A 25 -7.05 4.33 0.12
N ILE A 26 -7.60 3.38 0.88
CA ILE A 26 -7.17 1.99 0.95
C ILE A 26 -8.38 1.12 0.65
N GLU A 27 -8.26 0.27 -0.35
CA GLU A 27 -9.28 -0.71 -0.74
C GLU A 27 -8.65 -2.11 -0.73
N LEU A 28 -9.21 -3.02 0.06
CA LEU A 28 -8.77 -4.41 0.15
C LEU A 28 -9.90 -5.34 -0.26
N CYS A 29 -9.55 -6.39 -0.98
CA CYS A 29 -10.46 -7.51 -1.25
C CYS A 29 -9.74 -8.82 -1.00
N ASN A 30 -10.39 -9.73 -0.28
CA ASN A 30 -9.90 -11.07 0.03
C ASN A 30 -8.46 -11.06 0.58
N PHE A 31 -8.19 -10.16 1.53
CA PHE A 31 -6.87 -9.97 2.12
C PHE A 31 -6.88 -10.38 3.60
N MET A 32 -6.23 -11.51 3.92
CA MET A 32 -6.14 -12.08 5.26
C MET A 32 -7.51 -12.17 5.97
N THR A 33 -7.77 -11.28 6.93
CA THR A 33 -9.01 -11.23 7.71
C THR A 33 -10.14 -10.50 6.97
N PHE A 34 -9.81 -9.65 6.01
CA PHE A 34 -10.76 -8.78 5.31
C PHE A 34 -11.32 -9.47 4.07
N THR A 35 -12.64 -9.58 3.98
CA THR A 35 -13.32 -9.88 2.71
C THR A 35 -13.35 -8.63 1.84
N THR A 36 -13.80 -7.51 2.42
CA THR A 36 -13.76 -6.18 1.82
C THR A 36 -13.36 -5.18 2.89
N LEU A 37 -12.52 -4.21 2.54
CA LEU A 37 -12.23 -3.04 3.35
C LEU A 37 -12.15 -1.82 2.42
N PHE A 38 -12.74 -0.71 2.84
CA PHE A 38 -12.60 0.57 2.15
C PHE A 38 -12.44 1.67 3.19
N GLU A 39 -11.28 2.30 3.22
CA GLU A 39 -10.94 3.31 4.24
C GLU A 39 -10.31 4.55 3.63
N LYS A 40 -10.64 5.72 4.17
CA LYS A 40 -10.11 7.03 3.75
C LYS A 40 -9.43 7.73 4.93
N PRO A 41 -8.11 7.53 5.10
CA PRO A 41 -7.38 8.19 6.18
C PRO A 41 -7.31 9.71 5.99
N GLY A 42 -7.21 10.43 7.11
CA GLY A 42 -6.96 11.87 7.14
C GLY A 42 -5.51 12.21 6.75
N SER A 43 -5.25 13.49 6.50
CA SER A 43 -3.96 14.05 6.06
C SER A 43 -2.83 14.04 7.11
N ARG A 44 -3.12 13.61 8.34
CA ARG A 44 -2.23 13.68 9.51
C ARG A 44 -2.13 12.33 10.21
N LEU A 45 -2.20 12.33 11.53
CA LEU A 45 -2.15 11.12 12.34
C LEU A 45 -3.45 10.33 12.15
N ASN A 46 -3.29 9.08 11.72
CA ASN A 46 -4.37 8.11 11.68
C ASN A 46 -4.04 7.01 12.68
N LEU A 47 -5.00 6.62 13.51
CA LEU A 47 -4.82 5.62 14.55
C LEU A 47 -5.70 4.40 14.27
N VAL A 48 -5.07 3.24 14.08
CA VAL A 48 -5.77 1.96 13.87
C VAL A 48 -5.87 1.21 15.20
N ILE A 49 -7.08 1.13 15.76
CA ILE A 49 -7.37 0.56 17.09
C ILE A 49 -8.38 -0.60 17.00
N GLY A 50 -8.39 -1.46 18.00
CA GLY A 50 -9.31 -2.60 18.08
C GLY A 50 -8.76 -3.81 18.82
N PRO A 51 -9.60 -4.81 19.16
CA PRO A 51 -9.20 -6.01 19.90
C PRO A 51 -8.16 -6.88 19.18
N ASN A 52 -7.52 -7.80 19.89
CA ASN A 52 -6.64 -8.78 19.26
C ASN A 52 -7.39 -9.62 18.22
N GLY A 53 -6.76 -9.89 17.07
CA GLY A 53 -7.39 -10.59 15.96
C GLY A 53 -8.27 -9.73 15.04
N SER A 54 -8.51 -8.44 15.35
CA SER A 54 -9.38 -7.57 14.53
C SER A 54 -8.79 -7.12 13.18
N GLY A 55 -7.61 -7.62 12.80
CA GLY A 55 -6.98 -7.30 11.51
C GLY A 55 -6.12 -6.03 11.47
N LYS A 56 -5.86 -5.34 12.59
CA LYS A 56 -5.01 -4.11 12.62
C LYS A 56 -3.65 -4.28 11.95
N SER A 57 -2.92 -5.34 12.33
CA SER A 57 -1.63 -5.64 11.71
C SER A 57 -1.78 -6.09 10.25
N SER A 58 -2.90 -6.74 9.90
CA SER A 58 -3.21 -7.08 8.52
C SER A 58 -3.38 -5.81 7.66
N LEU A 59 -4.06 -4.78 8.18
CA LEU A 59 -4.19 -3.49 7.50
C LEU A 59 -2.81 -2.84 7.28
N VAL A 60 -1.96 -2.79 8.31
CA VAL A 60 -0.60 -2.25 8.17
C VAL A 60 0.23 -3.06 7.16
N CYS A 61 0.14 -4.39 7.19
CA CYS A 61 0.81 -5.26 6.21
C CYS A 61 0.31 -5.00 4.79
N SER A 62 -0.99 -4.76 4.61
CA SER A 62 -1.56 -4.45 3.30
C SER A 62 -0.96 -3.18 2.72
N ILE A 63 -0.77 -2.12 3.54
CA ILE A 63 -0.14 -0.88 3.09
C ILE A 63 1.29 -1.16 2.63
N ALA A 64 2.08 -1.85 3.44
CA ALA A 64 3.46 -2.15 3.11
C ALA A 64 3.58 -3.03 1.85
N LEU A 65 2.81 -4.12 1.76
CA LEU A 65 2.80 -5.00 0.59
C LEU A 65 2.30 -4.31 -0.67
N GLY A 66 1.25 -3.49 -0.55
CA GLY A 66 0.67 -2.74 -1.64
C GLY A 66 1.58 -1.61 -2.14
N LEU A 67 2.61 -1.23 -1.39
CA LEU A 67 3.62 -0.25 -1.77
C LEU A 67 5.00 -0.87 -2.06
N GLY A 68 5.09 -2.21 -2.15
CA GLY A 68 6.26 -2.90 -2.68
C GLY A 68 7.18 -3.50 -1.64
N ALA A 69 6.82 -3.51 -0.35
CA ALA A 69 7.60 -4.20 0.66
C ALA A 69 7.68 -5.71 0.37
N ASP A 70 8.85 -6.28 0.65
CA ASP A 70 9.06 -7.73 0.61
C ASP A 70 8.27 -8.42 1.74
N PRO A 71 7.49 -9.48 1.44
CA PRO A 71 6.82 -10.29 2.45
C PRO A 71 7.70 -10.73 3.63
N GLN A 72 8.98 -11.03 3.39
CA GLN A 72 9.93 -11.47 4.43
C GLN A 72 10.17 -10.39 5.48
N VAL A 73 10.16 -9.12 5.08
CA VAL A 73 10.36 -7.98 5.99
C VAL A 73 9.19 -7.82 6.96
N LEU A 74 7.99 -8.28 6.57
CA LEU A 74 6.79 -8.15 7.40
C LEU A 74 6.68 -9.22 8.49
N GLY A 75 7.56 -10.23 8.47
CA GLY A 75 7.63 -11.28 9.51
C GLY A 75 6.35 -12.09 9.69
N ARG A 76 5.45 -12.07 8.69
CA ARG A 76 4.08 -12.60 8.77
C ARG A 76 3.88 -13.85 7.93
N ALA A 77 4.40 -13.84 6.72
CA ALA A 77 4.42 -14.99 5.83
C ALA A 77 5.62 -14.92 4.89
N THR A 78 6.10 -16.07 4.46
CA THR A 78 7.25 -16.18 3.55
C THR A 78 6.87 -16.07 2.08
N SER A 79 5.57 -16.18 1.75
CA SER A 79 5.07 -16.13 0.39
C SER A 79 3.91 -15.15 0.24
N ILE A 80 3.78 -14.53 -0.92
CA ILE A 80 2.76 -13.51 -1.16
C ILE A 80 1.34 -14.11 -1.16
N GLY A 81 1.17 -15.34 -1.63
CA GLY A 81 -0.13 -16.00 -1.67
C GLY A 81 -0.72 -16.28 -0.28
N ALA A 82 0.12 -16.34 0.76
CA ALA A 82 -0.33 -16.51 2.13
C ALA A 82 -1.10 -15.29 2.69
N TYR A 83 -1.07 -14.16 1.99
CA TYR A 83 -1.86 -12.97 2.34
C TYR A 83 -3.26 -12.99 1.75
N VAL A 84 -3.57 -13.91 0.83
CA VAL A 84 -4.94 -14.14 0.36
C VAL A 84 -5.78 -14.68 1.52
N LYS A 85 -7.01 -14.18 1.65
CA LYS A 85 -7.97 -14.65 2.65
C LYS A 85 -8.20 -16.16 2.49
N ARG A 86 -8.21 -16.89 3.59
CA ARG A 86 -8.47 -18.34 3.56
C ARG A 86 -9.84 -18.63 2.94
N GLY A 87 -9.88 -19.60 2.03
CA GLY A 87 -11.08 -19.97 1.27
C GLY A 87 -11.25 -19.21 -0.04
N GLU A 88 -10.41 -18.22 -0.32
CA GLU A 88 -10.42 -17.45 -1.56
C GLU A 88 -9.23 -17.84 -2.45
N GLU A 89 -9.39 -17.71 -3.77
CA GLU A 89 -8.34 -18.04 -4.75
C GLU A 89 -7.42 -16.85 -5.03
N SER A 90 -7.94 -15.63 -4.90
CA SER A 90 -7.21 -14.39 -5.15
C SER A 90 -7.78 -13.22 -4.36
N GLY A 91 -6.98 -12.16 -4.28
CA GLY A 91 -7.35 -10.90 -3.66
C GLY A 91 -6.53 -9.74 -4.22
N TYR A 92 -6.80 -8.55 -3.73
CA TYR A 92 -6.02 -7.38 -4.10
C TYR A 92 -5.89 -6.36 -2.97
N ILE A 93 -4.85 -5.56 -3.09
CA ILE A 93 -4.61 -4.34 -2.33
C ILE A 93 -4.62 -3.20 -3.32
N LYS A 94 -5.41 -2.16 -3.08
CA LYS A 94 -5.41 -0.93 -3.87
C LYS A 94 -5.22 0.26 -2.94
N ILE A 95 -4.22 1.07 -3.25
CA ILE A 95 -3.86 2.26 -2.48
C ILE A 95 -3.85 3.44 -3.43
N THR A 96 -4.60 4.47 -3.07
CA THR A 96 -4.57 5.75 -3.79
C THR A 96 -3.76 6.74 -2.97
N LEU A 97 -2.72 7.31 -3.57
CA LEU A 97 -1.87 8.34 -3.02
C LEU A 97 -2.18 9.69 -3.65
N ARG A 98 -1.94 10.76 -2.91
CA ARG A 98 -1.92 12.14 -3.39
C ARG A 98 -0.71 12.33 -4.32
N GLY A 99 -0.94 12.81 -5.53
CA GLY A 99 0.13 13.23 -6.45
C GLY A 99 0.71 14.59 -6.05
N GLU A 100 1.52 15.18 -6.92
CA GLU A 100 2.16 16.47 -6.66
C GLU A 100 1.14 17.61 -6.53
N ASN A 101 0.07 17.53 -7.34
CA ASN A 101 -0.98 18.54 -7.38
C ASN A 101 -2.29 18.04 -6.77
N LYS A 102 -3.17 18.96 -6.35
CA LYS A 102 -4.46 18.64 -5.72
C LYS A 102 -5.33 17.64 -6.47
N GLY A 103 -5.42 17.79 -7.79
CA GLY A 103 -6.22 16.92 -8.65
C GLY A 103 -5.51 15.62 -9.03
N GLU A 104 -4.22 15.51 -8.76
CA GLU A 104 -3.41 14.37 -9.19
C GLU A 104 -3.46 13.26 -8.15
N LYS A 105 -3.61 12.02 -8.65
CA LYS A 105 -3.68 10.82 -7.83
C LYS A 105 -2.83 9.74 -8.46
N ILE A 106 -2.17 8.98 -7.60
CA ILE A 106 -1.42 7.79 -7.99
C ILE A 106 -2.15 6.60 -7.38
N THR A 107 -2.72 5.74 -8.21
CA THR A 107 -3.40 4.53 -7.76
C THR A 107 -2.51 3.33 -8.05
N ILE A 108 -2.13 2.62 -7.01
CA ILE A 108 -1.33 1.41 -7.05
C ILE A 108 -2.21 0.25 -6.64
N THR A 109 -2.36 -0.75 -7.50
CA THR A 109 -3.05 -1.99 -7.18
C THR A 109 -2.09 -3.16 -7.32
N ARG A 110 -2.02 -3.99 -6.28
CA ARG A 110 -1.33 -5.28 -6.30
C ARG A 110 -2.38 -6.39 -6.22
N LYS A 111 -2.50 -7.18 -7.28
CA LYS A 111 -3.31 -8.41 -7.31
C LYS A 111 -2.44 -9.59 -6.93
N ILE A 112 -2.97 -10.47 -6.08
CA ILE A 112 -2.25 -11.64 -5.57
C ILE A 112 -3.15 -12.87 -5.62
N ASP A 113 -2.57 -14.03 -5.91
CA ASP A 113 -3.27 -15.31 -5.83
C ASP A 113 -2.55 -16.30 -4.89
N VAL A 114 -3.25 -17.39 -4.56
CA VAL A 114 -2.73 -18.44 -3.69
C VAL A 114 -1.53 -19.20 -4.29
N HIS A 115 -1.30 -19.09 -5.59
CA HIS A 115 -0.17 -19.68 -6.32
C HIS A 115 1.06 -18.77 -6.36
N ASN A 116 1.05 -17.68 -5.59
CA ASN A 116 2.10 -16.66 -5.51
C ASN A 116 2.26 -15.82 -6.78
N LYS A 117 1.28 -15.80 -7.67
CA LYS A 117 1.23 -14.79 -8.74
C LYS A 117 1.01 -13.43 -8.09
N SER A 118 1.75 -12.43 -8.55
CA SER A 118 1.61 -11.04 -8.10
C SER A 118 1.67 -10.12 -9.32
N GLU A 119 0.62 -9.33 -9.53
CA GLU A 119 0.51 -8.39 -10.65
C GLU A 119 0.32 -6.97 -10.14
N TRP A 120 1.04 -6.03 -10.75
CA TRP A 120 0.99 -4.62 -10.38
C TRP A 120 0.23 -3.82 -11.42
N ILE A 121 -0.60 -2.89 -10.98
CA ILE A 121 -1.35 -1.98 -11.84
C ILE A 121 -1.13 -0.57 -11.29
N LEU A 122 -0.58 0.31 -12.11
CA LEU A 122 -0.36 1.72 -11.79
C LEU A 122 -1.28 2.57 -12.65
N ASN A 123 -2.15 3.37 -12.02
CA ASN A 123 -3.11 4.23 -12.70
C ASN A 123 -3.93 3.49 -13.78
N GLY A 124 -4.35 2.25 -13.47
CA GLY A 124 -5.11 1.38 -14.38
C GLY A 124 -4.28 0.65 -15.43
N LYS A 125 -2.96 0.90 -15.54
CA LYS A 125 -2.07 0.21 -16.48
C LYS A 125 -1.33 -0.93 -15.78
N CYS A 126 -1.45 -2.14 -16.31
CA CYS A 126 -0.70 -3.30 -15.82
C CYS A 126 0.80 -3.07 -16.04
N LEU A 127 1.60 -3.30 -14.99
CA LEU A 127 3.05 -3.22 -15.01
C LEU A 127 3.64 -4.59 -14.77
N ILE A 128 4.63 -4.95 -15.59
CA ILE A 128 5.52 -6.08 -15.33
C ILE A 128 6.73 -5.49 -14.61
N LEU A 129 6.79 -5.68 -13.28
CA LEU A 129 7.99 -5.34 -12.53
C LEU A 129 9.01 -6.46 -12.75
N HIS A 130 10.03 -6.19 -13.56
CA HIS A 130 11.23 -7.01 -13.60
C HIS A 130 12.06 -6.73 -12.33
N ALA A 131 12.64 -7.78 -11.74
CA ALA A 131 13.38 -7.71 -10.48
C ALA A 131 14.57 -6.72 -10.49
N ASP A 132 14.97 -6.23 -11.67
CA ASP A 132 16.11 -5.35 -11.88
C ASP A 132 15.79 -3.85 -11.78
N ASN A 133 14.53 -3.47 -11.58
CA ASN A 133 14.12 -2.06 -11.46
C ASN A 133 13.38 -1.82 -10.13
N VAL A 134 14.17 -1.69 -9.06
CA VAL A 134 13.72 -1.03 -7.84
C VAL A 134 13.74 0.48 -8.12
N LEU A 135 12.62 1.16 -7.86
CA LEU A 135 12.49 2.62 -7.90
C LEU A 135 13.48 3.32 -6.97
#